data_AF-A0A0K9PPY1-F1
#
_entry.id   AF-A0A0K9PPY1-F1
#
_cell.length_a   1.000
_cell.length_b   1.000
_cell.length_c   1.000
_cell.angle_alpha   90.00
_cell.angle_beta   90.00
_cell.angle_gamma   90.00
#
_symmetry.space_group_name_H-M   'P 1'
#
loop_
_entity.id
_entity.type
_entity.pdbx_description
1 polymer ?
#
loop_
_entity_poly.entity_id
_entity_poly.type
_entity_poly.pdbx_seq_one_letter_code
_entity_poly.pdbx_strand_id
1 'polypeptide(L)' 'MKHVMVKGYQIGKACFRPYEDVLGIRHSKGISSILIPGASEPNIDTFAVNPFETTRQRSEKEVHLLIDKLQP' A
#
# COMPACT_ATOMS: atom_id res chain seq x y z
N MET A 1 11.41 -19.14 2.02
CA MET A 1 11.70 -18.19 0.93
C MET A 1 12.75 -17.19 1.43
N LYS A 2 14.00 -17.21 0.93
CA LYS A 2 15.02 -16.21 1.30
C LYS A 2 15.02 -15.12 0.24
N HIS A 3 14.58 -13.92 0.60
CA HIS A 3 14.78 -12.75 -0.25
C HIS A 3 16.28 -12.46 -0.34
N VAL A 4 16.87 -12.62 -1.52
CA VAL A 4 18.30 -12.45 -1.74
C VAL A 4 18.58 -10.97 -2.03
N MET A 5 18.89 -10.21 -0.98
CA MET A 5 19.38 -8.85 -1.11
C MET A 5 20.91 -8.86 -1.00
N VAL A 6 21.60 -8.22 -1.95
CA VAL A 6 23.07 -8.16 -1.94
C VAL A 6 23.52 -7.33 -0.73
N LYS A 7 24.45 -7.87 0.07
CA LYS A 7 25.04 -7.15 1.22
C LYS A 7 25.73 -5.88 0.72
N GLY A 8 25.27 -4.73 1.21
CA GLY A 8 25.82 -3.41 0.86
C GLY A 8 24.81 -2.40 0.32
N TYR A 9 23.58 -2.82 -0.02
CA TYR A 9 22.53 -1.88 -0.40
C TYR A 9 21.99 -1.12 0.81
N GLN A 10 22.08 0.21 0.75
CA GLN A 10 21.50 1.10 1.76
C GLN A 10 19.97 1.11 1.58
N ILE A 11 19.24 0.86 2.66
CA ILE A 11 17.77 0.91 2.70
C ILE A 11 17.35 2.35 2.98
N GLY A 12 16.57 2.95 2.09
CA GLY A 12 16.09 4.32 2.26
C GLY A 12 14.68 4.40 2.86
N LYS A 13 13.77 3.53 2.42
CA LYS A 13 12.38 3.52 2.90
C LYS A 13 11.80 2.12 2.80
N ALA A 14 11.10 1.69 3.85
CA ALA A 14 10.25 0.50 3.82
C ALA A 14 8.79 0.94 3.95
N CYS A 15 7.89 0.35 3.18
CA CYS A 15 6.46 0.65 3.21
C CYS A 15 5.66 -0.63 3.05
N PHE A 16 4.73 -0.87 3.96
CA PHE A 16 3.76 -1.94 3.81
C PHE A 16 2.79 -1.57 2.70
N ARG A 17 2.41 -2.57 1.91
CA ARG A 17 1.31 -2.43 0.97
C ARG A 17 0.01 -2.52 1.78
N PRO A 18 -0.90 -1.55 1.68
CA PRO A 18 -2.19 -1.67 2.34
C PRO A 18 -2.92 -2.89 1.76
N TYR A 19 -3.49 -3.70 2.66
CA TYR A 19 -4.33 -4.87 2.35
C TYR A 19 -3.66 -6.06 1.65
N GLU A 20 -2.34 -6.02 1.46
CA GLU A 20 -1.58 -7.16 0.93
C GLU A 20 -0.46 -7.50 1.90
N ASP A 21 -0.11 -8.78 1.96
CA ASP A 21 1.02 -9.31 2.75
C ASP A 21 2.36 -8.99 2.06
N VAL A 22 2.59 -7.74 1.68
CA VAL A 22 3.76 -7.30 0.92
C VAL A 22 4.41 -6.09 1.58
N LEU A 23 5.73 -6.18 1.80
CA LEU A 23 6.56 -5.04 2.18
C LEU A 23 7.43 -4.61 1.00
N GLY A 24 7.26 -3.36 0.57
CA GLY A 24 8.13 -2.71 -0.39
C GLY A 24 9.34 -2.09 0.31
N ILE A 25 10.54 -2.46 -0.10
CA ILE A 25 11.81 -1.94 0.40
C ILE A 25 12.50 -1.19 -0.73
N ARG A 26 12.66 0.13 -0.56
CA ARG A 26 13.49 0.97 -1.42
C ARG A 26 14.93 0.91 -0.96
N HIS A 27 15.81 0.53 -1.87
CA HIS A 27 17.24 0.47 -1.66
C HIS A 27 18.00 1.25 -2.75
N SER A 28 19.30 1.49 -2.56
CA SER A 28 20.11 2.31 -3.50
C SER A 28 20.03 1.87 -4.98
N LYS A 29 19.86 0.58 -5.24
CA LYS A 29 19.73 0.03 -6.61
C LYS A 29 18.31 0.04 -7.20
N GLY A 30 17.29 0.44 -6.44
CA GLY A 30 15.89 0.37 -6.87
C GLY A 30 14.91 -0.05 -5.78
N ILE A 31 13.94 -0.88 -6.14
CA ILE A 31 12.86 -1.32 -5.24
C ILE A 31 12.82 -2.85 -5.24
N SER A 32 12.63 -3.43 -4.06
CA SER A 32 12.37 -4.85 -3.86
C SER A 32 11.07 -5.02 -3.09
N SER A 33 10.31 -6.08 -3.36
CA SER A 33 9.11 -6.43 -2.61
C SER A 33 9.31 -7.80 -1.97
N ILE A 34 8.96 -7.91 -0.69
CA ILE A 34 8.99 -9.18 0.04
C ILE A 34 7.60 -9.54 0.51
N LEU A 35 7.29 -10.84 0.47
CA LEU A 35 6.07 -11.36 1.05
C LEU A 35 6.25 -11.46 2.58
N ILE A 36 5.36 -10.81 3.34
CA ILE A 36 5.31 -10.90 4.80
C ILE A 36 3.93 -11.46 5.17
N PRO A 37 3.83 -12.76 5.45
CA PRO A 37 2.56 -13.37 5.82
C PRO A 37 2.03 -12.74 7.12
N GLY A 38 0.74 -12.36 7.13
CA GLY A 38 0.07 -11.79 8.30
C GLY A 38 0.33 -10.30 8.55
N ALA A 39 0.84 -9.57 7.55
CA ALA A 39 1.00 -8.11 7.63
C ALA A 39 -0.22 -7.35 7.07
N SER A 40 -1.17 -8.05 6.45
CA SER A 40 -2.41 -7.51 5.91
C SER A 40 -3.53 -7.49 6.95
N GLU A 41 -4.43 -6.52 6.77
CA GLU A 41 -5.69 -6.46 7.48
C GLU A 41 -6.74 -7.20 6.64
N PRO A 42 -7.23 -8.38 7.10
CA PRO A 42 -8.07 -9.25 6.28
C PRO A 42 -9.48 -8.67 6.05
N ASN A 43 -9.97 -7.86 6.98
CA ASN A 43 -11.27 -7.19 6.87
C ASN A 43 -11.07 -5.76 6.38
N ILE A 44 -11.07 -5.60 5.07
CA ILE A 44 -11.05 -4.29 4.42
C ILE A 44 -12.47 -3.71 4.47
N ASP A 45 -12.64 -2.53 5.07
CA ASP A 45 -13.86 -1.76 4.87
C ASP A 45 -13.87 -1.19 3.44
N THR A 46 -14.61 -1.85 2.55
CA THR A 46 -14.76 -1.45 1.15
C THR A 46 -15.44 -0.09 0.99
N PHE A 47 -16.17 0.42 1.99
CA PHE A 47 -16.72 1.78 1.96
C PHE A 47 -15.63 2.83 2.22
N ALA A 48 -14.65 2.51 3.07
CA ALA A 48 -13.50 3.39 3.34
C ALA A 48 -12.46 3.34 2.22
N VAL A 49 -11.98 2.15 1.82
CA VAL A 49 -10.99 1.97 0.74
C VAL A 49 -11.24 0.65 0.02
N ASN A 50 -11.69 0.74 -1.24
CA ASN A 50 -11.87 -0.42 -2.09
C ASN A 50 -10.67 -0.57 -3.04
N PRO A 51 -9.80 -1.58 -2.87
CA PRO A 51 -8.68 -1.83 -3.78
C PRO A 51 -9.13 -2.24 -5.20
N PHE A 52 -10.38 -2.70 -5.36
CA PHE A 52 -10.99 -3.10 -6.62
C PHE A 52 -12.05 -2.09 -7.10
N GLU A 53 -11.88 -0.82 -6.78
CA GLU A 53 -12.83 0.22 -7.19
C GLU A 53 -12.97 0.32 -8.73
N THR A 54 -14.21 0.43 -9.18
CA THR A 54 -14.51 0.78 -10.58
C THR A 54 -14.24 2.26 -10.85
N THR A 55 -14.08 2.64 -12.11
CA THR A 55 -13.91 4.05 -12.50
C THR A 55 -15.04 4.94 -11.98
N ARG A 56 -16.28 4.45 -12.01
CA ARG A 56 -17.45 5.15 -11.48
C ARG A 56 -17.38 5.35 -9.97
N GLN A 57 -17.06 4.30 -9.22
CA GLN A 57 -16.94 4.36 -7.75
C GLN A 57 -15.83 5.31 -7.31
N ARG A 58 -14.70 5.35 -8.05
CA ARG A 58 -13.62 6.31 -7.78
C ARG A 58 -14.11 7.75 -7.88
N SER A 59 -14.82 8.10 -8.96
CA SER A 59 -15.33 9.45 -9.15
C SER A 59 -16.35 9.85 -8.09
N GLU A 60 -17.29 8.98 -7.75
CA GLU A 60 -18.30 9.25 -6.71
C GLU A 60 -17.66 9.43 -5.32
N LYS A 61 -16.64 8.61 -5.02
CA LYS A 61 -15.88 8.69 -3.77
C LYS A 61 -15.04 9.96 -3.66
N GLU A 62 -14.37 10.35 -4.74
CA GLU A 62 -13.58 11.59 -4.77
C GLU A 62 -14.47 12.81 -4.51
N VAL A 63 -15.66 12.86 -5.11
CA VAL A 63 -16.64 13.91 -4.85
C VAL A 63 -17.07 13.95 -3.38
N HIS A 64 -17.40 12.79 -2.77
CA HIS A 64 -17.75 12.73 -1.35
C HIS A 64 -16.61 13.19 -0.45
N LEU A 65 -15.37 12.75 -0.71
CA LEU A 65 -14.20 13.15 0.06
C LEU A 65 -13.92 14.66 0.01
N LEU A 66 -14.26 15.32 -1.10
CA LEU A 66 -14.13 16.77 -1.23
C LEU A 66 -15.21 17.51 -0.46
N ILE A 67 -16.44 16.98 -0.42
CA ILE A 67 -17.55 17.56 0.34
C ILE A 67 -17.29 17.45 1.84
N ASP A 68 -16.82 16.29 2.30
CA ASP A 68 -16.60 15.99 3.72
C ASP A 68 -15.21 16.44 4.22
N LYS A 69 -14.47 17.19 3.41
CA LYS A 69 -13.11 17.62 3.74
C LYS A 69 -13.12 18.55 4.95
N LEU A 70 -12.54 18.08 6.05
CA LEU A 70 -12.33 18.87 7.26
C LEU A 70 -11.49 20.13 6.94
N GLN A 71 -11.95 21.27 7.47
CA GLN A 71 -11.17 22.52 7.42
C GLN A 71 -9.89 22.36 8.28
N PRO A 72 -8.77 22.95 7.84
CA PRO A 72 -7.44 22.72 8.43
C PRO A 72 -7.33 23.15 9.90
#